data_AF-A0A5B0BPZ9-F1
#
_entry.id   AF-A0A5B0BPZ9-F1
#
_cell.length_a   1.000
_cell.length_b   1.000
_cell.length_c   1.000
_cell.angle_alpha   90.00
_cell.angle_beta   90.00
_cell.angle_gamma   90.00
#
_symmetry.space_group_name_H-M   'P 1'
#
loop_
_entity.id
_entity.type
_entity.pdbx_description
1 polymer ?
#
loop_
_entity_poly.entity_id
_entity_poly.type
_entity_poly.pdbx_seq_one_letter_code
_entity_poly.pdbx_strand_id
1 'polypeptide(L)' 'MSCLSLAPIYATDWTVIRFGVDPSYAPFESKAPDGNLVGLDIDIGSAICAQLKVKCVSMESPRGSLILGLKARKFDGILS' A
#
# COMPACT_ATOMS: atom_id res chain seq x y z
N MET A 1 -36.08 -2.34 27.51
CA MET A 1 -35.39 -3.42 26.78
C MET A 1 -35.20 -2.95 25.33
N SER A 2 -34.15 -2.18 25.05
CA SER A 2 -33.82 -1.78 23.66
C SER A 2 -32.88 -2.82 23.08
N CYS A 3 -33.31 -3.46 21.99
CA CYS A 3 -32.56 -4.48 21.27
C CYS A 3 -31.36 -3.83 20.58
N LEU A 4 -30.13 -4.20 20.98
CA LEU A 4 -28.94 -3.90 20.18
C LEU A 4 -28.95 -4.83 18.97
N SER A 5 -29.25 -4.29 17.79
CA SER A 5 -29.13 -5.00 16.52
C SER A 5 -27.65 -5.26 16.23
N LEU A 6 -27.23 -6.53 16.21
CA LEU A 6 -25.90 -6.92 15.72
C LEU A 6 -25.85 -6.70 14.21
N ALA A 7 -25.17 -5.65 13.76
CA ALA A 7 -24.78 -5.54 12.36
C ALA A 7 -23.68 -6.56 12.05
N PRO A 8 -23.74 -7.28 10.91
CA PRO A 8 -22.65 -8.16 10.49
C PRO A 8 -21.40 -7.31 10.19
N ILE A 9 -20.30 -7.62 10.85
CA ILE A 9 -18.98 -7.09 10.52
C ILE A 9 -18.47 -7.90 9.34
N TYR A 10 -18.46 -7.29 8.14
CA TYR A 10 -17.72 -7.84 7.01
C TYR A 10 -16.25 -7.45 7.18
N ALA A 11 -15.44 -8.40 7.65
CA ALA A 11 -13.98 -8.28 7.53
C ALA A 11 -13.66 -8.27 6.02
N THR A 12 -13.00 -7.21 5.55
CA THR A 12 -12.44 -7.25 4.21
C THR A 12 -11.18 -8.11 4.31
N ASP A 13 -11.20 -9.33 3.77
CA ASP A 13 -10.01 -10.14 3.67
C ASP A 13 -9.10 -9.52 2.60
N TRP A 14 -8.17 -8.68 3.05
CA TRP A 14 -7.16 -8.08 2.19
C TRP A 14 -6.21 -9.19 1.77
N THR A 15 -6.38 -9.71 0.56
CA THR A 15 -5.47 -10.73 0.00
C THR A 15 -4.27 -10.11 -0.73
N VAL A 16 -4.42 -8.87 -1.18
CA VAL A 16 -3.39 -8.07 -1.85
C VAL A 16 -3.45 -6.63 -1.34
N ILE A 17 -2.30 -6.06 -0.99
CA ILE A 17 -2.16 -4.63 -0.66
C ILE A 17 -1.32 -3.97 -1.75
N ARG A 18 -1.83 -2.85 -2.27
CA ARG A 18 -1.12 -2.01 -3.24
C ARG A 18 -0.57 -0.79 -2.52
N PHE A 19 0.74 -0.55 -2.60
CA PHE A 19 1.36 0.66 -2.06
C PHE A 19 1.68 1.63 -3.18
N GLY A 20 1.25 2.88 -3.07
CA GLY A 20 1.69 3.96 -3.95
C GLY A 20 3.03 4.54 -3.47
N VAL A 21 4.00 4.69 -4.36
CA VAL A 21 5.35 5.24 -4.07
C VAL A 21 5.83 6.15 -5.19
N ASP A 22 6.73 7.09 -4.88
CA ASP A 22 7.40 7.93 -5.87
C ASP A 22 8.91 7.60 -5.92
N PRO A 23 9.40 6.88 -6.95
CA PRO A 23 10.79 6.41 -7.02
C PRO A 23 11.82 7.50 -7.37
N SER A 24 11.53 8.76 -7.04
CA SER A 24 12.44 9.90 -7.22
C SER A 24 13.22 10.25 -5.95
N TYR A 25 13.13 9.45 -4.88
CA TYR A 25 13.63 9.80 -3.56
C TYR A 25 14.49 8.72 -2.91
N ALA A 26 15.63 8.43 -3.53
CA ALA A 26 16.63 7.54 -2.94
C ALA A 26 17.14 8.07 -1.58
N PRO A 27 17.41 7.21 -0.58
CA PRO A 27 17.38 5.74 -0.63
C PRO A 27 16.03 5.12 -0.20
N PHE A 28 14.98 5.93 -0.03
CA PHE A 28 13.67 5.49 0.45
C PHE A 28 12.91 4.76 -0.66
N GLU A 29 12.78 5.39 -1.82
CA GLU A 29 12.21 4.77 -3.01
C GLU A 29 13.00 5.17 -4.26
N SER A 30 13.30 4.19 -5.10
CA SER A 30 14.05 4.37 -6.34
C SER A 30 13.75 3.22 -7.31
N LYS A 31 14.28 3.35 -8.53
CA LYS A 31 14.23 2.28 -9.54
C LYS A 31 15.60 1.66 -9.72
N ALA A 32 15.66 0.34 -9.65
CA ALA A 32 16.81 -0.44 -10.09
C ALA A 32 16.94 -0.39 -11.63
N PRO A 33 18.11 -0.73 -12.20
CA PRO A 33 18.33 -0.71 -13.66
C PRO A 33 17.39 -1.61 -14.46
N ASP A 34 16.84 -2.65 -13.84
CA ASP A 34 15.85 -3.56 -14.42
C ASP A 34 14.41 -3.01 -14.37
N GLY A 35 14.21 -1.83 -13.78
CA GLY A 35 12.91 -1.17 -13.62
C GLY A 35 12.17 -1.52 -12.34
N ASN A 36 12.70 -2.40 -11.49
CA ASN A 36 12.09 -2.75 -10.21
C ASN A 36 12.16 -1.59 -9.22
N LEU A 37 11.10 -1.43 -8.41
CA LEU A 37 11.08 -0.47 -7.31
C LEU A 37 11.89 -1.04 -6.14
N VAL A 38 12.83 -0.25 -5.62
CA VAL A 38 13.73 -0.62 -4.52
C VAL A 38 13.92 0.54 -3.55
N GLY A 39 14.26 0.22 -2.29
CA GLY A 39 14.55 1.20 -1.25
C GLY A 39 13.87 0.85 0.07
N LEU A 40 14.15 1.65 1.11
CA LEU A 40 13.69 1.40 2.47
C LEU A 40 12.17 1.21 2.55
N ASP A 41 11.40 2.03 1.84
CA ASP A 41 9.94 1.98 1.93
C ASP A 41 9.37 0.75 1.24
N ILE A 42 10.02 0.27 0.19
CA ILE A 42 9.65 -0.98 -0.48
C ILE A 42 9.89 -2.16 0.46
N ASP A 43 11.00 -2.15 1.18
CA ASP A 43 11.33 -3.18 2.17
C ASP A 43 10.37 -3.15 3.36
N ILE A 44 10.02 -1.97 3.86
CA ILE A 44 9.01 -1.80 4.92
C ILE A 44 7.65 -2.32 4.45
N GLY A 45 7.20 -1.94 3.25
CA GLY A 45 5.96 -2.43 2.67
C GLY A 45 5.95 -3.96 2.58
N SER A 46 7.03 -4.55 2.08
CA SER A 46 7.20 -6.00 2.01
C SER A 46 7.12 -6.67 3.39
N ALA A 47 7.81 -6.10 4.40
CA ALA A 47 7.82 -6.62 5.76
C ALA A 47 6.45 -6.55 6.44
N ILE A 48 5.71 -5.46 6.25
CA ILE A 48 4.33 -5.32 6.74
C ILE A 48 3.47 -6.45 6.16
N CYS A 49 3.59 -6.72 4.87
CA CYS A 49 2.78 -7.74 4.21
C CYS A 49 3.16 -9.16 4.60
N ALA A 50 4.44 -9.41 4.86
CA ALA A 50 4.90 -10.67 5.43
C ALA A 50 4.26 -10.94 6.79
N GLN A 51 4.17 -9.91 7.66
CA GLN A 51 3.50 -10.02 8.96
C GLN A 51 1.99 -10.26 8.82
N LEU A 52 1.35 -9.57 7.88
CA LEU A 52 -0.08 -9.73 7.59
C LEU A 52 -0.40 -11.02 6.83
N LYS A 53 0.59 -11.72 6.28
CA LYS A 53 0.45 -12.91 5.41
C LYS A 53 -0.37 -12.62 4.14
N VAL A 54 -0.13 -11.47 3.52
CA VAL A 54 -0.82 -10.99 2.31
C VAL A 54 0.18 -10.71 1.20
N LYS A 55 -0.27 -10.65 -0.05
CA LYS A 55 0.59 -10.26 -1.17
C LYS A 55 0.71 -8.75 -1.26
N CYS A 56 1.88 -8.25 -1.69
CA CYS A 56 2.08 -6.82 -1.87
C CYS A 56 2.63 -6.44 -3.23
N VAL A 57 2.15 -5.29 -3.71
CA VAL A 57 2.50 -4.72 -5.00
C VAL A 57 2.78 -3.24 -4.80
N SER A 58 4.01 -2.82 -5.05
CA SER A 58 4.35 -1.40 -5.09
C SER A 58 4.02 -0.83 -6.47
N MET A 59 3.33 0.30 -6.50
CA MET A 59 2.86 0.99 -7.68
C MET A 59 3.47 2.38 -7.72
N GLU A 60 4.14 2.70 -8.82
CA GLU A 60 4.67 4.02 -9.05
C GLU A 60 3.54 5.04 -9.27
N SER A 61 3.61 6.16 -8.54
CA SER A 61 2.76 7.32 -8.77
C SER A 61 3.51 8.60 -8.41
N PRO A 62 3.43 9.68 -9.22
CA PRO A 62 4.07 10.94 -8.89
C PRO A 62 3.56 11.47 -7.54
N ARG A 63 4.46 12.07 -6.73
CA ARG A 63 4.16 12.56 -5.38
C ARG A 63 2.89 13.41 -5.29
N GLY A 64 2.68 14.32 -6.25
CA GLY A 64 1.49 15.17 -6.30
C GLY A 64 0.16 14.44 -6.57
N SER A 65 0.22 13.21 -7.09
CA SER A 65 -0.96 12.39 -7.43
C SER A 65 -1.24 11.29 -6.40
N LEU A 66 -0.34 11.03 -5.44
CA LEU A 66 -0.47 9.93 -4.49
C LEU A 66 -1.78 10.01 -3.69
N ILE A 67 -2.08 11.16 -3.11
CA ILE A 67 -3.29 11.37 -2.29
C ILE A 67 -4.57 11.16 -3.11
N LEU A 68 -4.57 11.62 -4.37
CA LEU A 68 -5.70 11.45 -5.27
C LEU A 68 -5.86 9.98 -5.69
N GLY A 69 -4.75 9.28 -5.93
CA GLY A 69 -4.75 7.85 -6.21
C GLY A 69 -5.29 7.01 -5.04
N LEU A 70 -4.92 7.38 -3.82
CA LEU A 70 -5.43 6.74 -2.60
C LEU A 70 -6.95 6.95 -2.45
N LYS A 71 -7.42 8.19 -2.59
CA LYS A 71 -8.87 8.51 -2.55
C LYS A 71 -9.65 7.78 -3.66
N ALA A 72 -9.07 7.65 -4.84
CA ALA A 72 -9.63 6.90 -5.97
C ALA A 72 -9.43 5.37 -5.84
N ARG A 73 -8.83 4.89 -4.75
CA ARG A 73 -8.55 3.48 -4.45
C ARG A 73 -7.70 2.78 -5.52
N LYS A 74 -6.83 3.52 -6.20
CA LYS A 74 -5.82 2.96 -7.11
C LYS A 74 -4.80 2.10 -6.35
N PHE A 75 -4.51 2.48 -5.12
CA PHE A 75 -3.71 1.74 -4.16
C PHE A 75 -4.34 1.93 -2.77
N ASP A 76 -3.84 1.14 -1.83
CA ASP A 76 -4.42 0.89 -0.52
C ASP A 76 -3.64 1.58 0.61
N GLY A 77 -2.38 1.93 0.34
CA GLY A 77 -1.53 2.74 1.20
C GLY A 77 -0.52 3.56 0.39
N ILE A 78 0.15 4.49 1.06
CA ILE A 78 1.26 5.27 0.51
C ILE A 78 2.46 5.04 1.44
N LEU A 79 3.63 4.83 0.85
CA LEU A 79 4.92 4.82 1.56
C LEU A 79 5.78 5.92 0.91
N SER A 80 6.39 6.77 1.75
CA SER A 80 7.21 7.93 1.37
C SER A 80 7.97 8.48 2.58
#